data_AF-A0A1B2YP12-F1
#
_entry.id   AF-A0A1B2YP12-F1
#
_cell.length_a   1.000
_cell.length_b   1.000
_cell.length_c   1.000
_cell.angle_alpha   90.00
_cell.angle_beta   90.00
_cell.angle_gamma   90.00
#
_symmetry.space_group_name_H-M   'P 1'
#
loop_
_entity.id
_entity.type
_entity.pdbx_description
1 polymer ?
#
loop_
_entity_poly.entity_id
_entity_poly.type
_entity_poly.pdbx_seq_one_letter_code
_entity_poly.pdbx_strand_id
1 'polypeptide(L)'
;MRVSPFVSRLFAYDDLKKTIIENKNKDAFALEKFIKSREFNSANHDEMSRVSINFPLNISLYHNLRYHKYLFKSSTPRDQIFKSDFIIFFLHYQPESTTLPDGGVFVSQFEALKVLSKLCESLNFKLVVRDHPATVRFFNKNWRSKYFVDKIKNIGKNVVFDDYRKSNVEILKKCKAVATITGTVINEGLVNGIPVITFGDHPFHGWRGKSIVQFKGSFDRLISSFKIALQLKKDEIIKETKNYLSFASKKSFGGDFLGIEKDSQISILWFNRHKAFKDYINSIDNEN
;
A
#
# COMPACT_ATOMS: atom_id res chain seq x y z
N MET A 1 30.51 -8.78 17.89
CA MET A 1 30.81 -7.39 17.45
C MET A 1 29.53 -6.57 17.60
N ARG A 2 29.47 -5.65 18.58
CA ARG A 2 28.30 -4.78 18.84
C ARG A 2 28.19 -3.76 17.70
N VAL A 3 27.06 -3.70 17.00
CA VAL A 3 26.75 -2.53 16.17
C VAL A 3 25.72 -1.72 16.97
N SER A 4 26.18 -0.60 17.50
CA SER A 4 25.39 0.33 18.31
C SER A 4 24.18 0.87 17.51
N PRO A 5 23.01 1.10 18.14
CA PRO A 5 21.88 1.85 17.55
C PRO A 5 22.27 3.22 16.97
N PHE A 6 23.45 3.72 17.32
CA PHE A 6 24.06 4.93 16.78
C PHE A 6 24.43 4.81 15.28
N VAL A 7 24.81 3.61 14.79
CA VAL A 7 25.21 3.41 13.39
C VAL A 7 24.01 3.43 12.44
N SER A 8 22.86 2.91 12.87
CA SER A 8 21.58 3.07 12.16
C SER A 8 21.03 4.49 12.19
N ARG A 9 21.39 5.29 13.21
CA ARG A 9 21.08 6.73 13.24
C ARG A 9 21.99 7.52 12.29
N LEU A 10 23.28 7.18 12.18
CA LEU A 10 24.20 7.92 11.31
C LEU A 10 23.75 7.94 9.84
N PHE A 11 23.34 6.80 9.28
CA PHE A 11 22.92 6.75 7.87
C PHE A 11 21.58 7.44 7.60
N ALA A 12 20.64 7.40 8.56
CA ALA A 12 19.39 8.14 8.45
C ALA A 12 19.60 9.64 8.69
N TYR A 13 20.55 10.03 9.54
CA TYR A 13 20.83 11.41 9.90
C TYR A 13 21.64 12.15 8.83
N ASP A 14 22.55 11.47 8.12
CA ASP A 14 23.31 12.07 7.02
C ASP A 14 22.42 12.34 5.78
N ASP A 15 21.48 11.44 5.46
CA ASP A 15 20.48 11.67 4.40
C ASP A 15 19.45 12.75 4.80
N LEU A 16 19.07 12.82 6.09
CA LEU A 16 18.17 13.86 6.59
C LEU A 16 18.84 15.24 6.67
N LYS A 17 20.11 15.32 7.09
CA LYS A 17 20.89 16.58 7.12
C LYS A 17 21.07 17.12 5.71
N LYS A 18 21.33 16.26 4.72
CA LYS A 18 21.35 16.67 3.31
C LYS A 18 20.04 17.32 2.89
N THR A 19 18.92 16.69 3.25
CA THR A 19 17.56 17.16 2.92
C THR A 19 17.19 18.47 3.65
N ILE A 20 17.66 18.67 4.88
CA ILE A 20 17.42 19.89 5.69
C ILE A 20 18.32 21.04 5.24
N ILE A 21 19.59 20.78 4.88
CA ILE A 21 20.53 21.79 4.38
C ILE A 21 20.10 22.29 2.99
N GLU A 22 19.52 21.43 2.16
CA GLU A 22 19.04 21.76 0.81
C GLU A 22 17.72 22.54 0.80
N ASN A 23 16.86 22.41 1.83
CA ASN A 23 15.58 23.12 1.93
C ASN A 23 15.55 24.15 3.06
N LYS A 24 16.15 25.32 2.83
CA LYS A 24 16.04 26.51 3.70
C LYS A 24 14.66 27.16 3.64
N ASN A 25 13.58 26.48 4.03
CA ASN A 25 12.28 27.13 4.19
C ASN A 25 11.49 26.66 5.42
N LYS A 26 10.64 27.57 5.90
CA LYS A 26 10.09 27.75 7.26
C LYS A 26 9.28 26.59 7.88
N ASP A 27 9.23 25.41 7.27
CA ASP A 27 8.41 24.28 7.73
C ASP A 27 9.09 23.42 8.82
N ALA A 28 10.36 23.69 9.14
CA ALA A 28 11.10 22.97 10.19
C ALA A 28 10.54 23.18 11.61
N PHE A 29 9.80 24.26 11.86
CA PHE A 29 9.31 24.61 13.20
C PHE A 29 8.17 23.69 13.68
N ALA A 30 7.36 23.16 12.76
CA ALA A 30 6.29 22.22 13.09
C ALA A 30 6.84 20.81 13.43
N LEU A 31 7.96 20.43 12.82
CA LEU A 31 8.61 19.13 13.03
C LEU A 31 9.39 19.07 14.35
N GLU A 32 9.98 20.18 14.77
CA GLU A 32 10.74 20.26 16.03
C GLU A 32 9.82 20.07 17.25
N LYS A 33 8.60 20.62 17.20
CA LYS A 33 7.55 20.39 18.22
C LYS A 33 7.09 18.92 18.25
N PHE A 34 7.05 18.26 17.09
CA PHE A 34 6.69 16.85 16.97
C PHE A 34 7.79 15.91 17.51
N ILE A 35 9.06 16.33 17.47
CA ILE A 35 10.18 15.57 18.01
C ILE A 35 10.26 15.72 19.54
N LYS A 36 10.12 16.95 20.06
CA LYS A 36 10.16 17.21 21.52
C LYS A 36 9.03 16.51 22.29
N SER A 37 7.85 16.35 21.69
CA SER A 37 6.74 15.61 22.33
C SER A 37 7.00 14.10 22.45
N ARG A 38 7.95 13.54 21.68
CA ARG A 38 8.36 12.14 21.79
C ARG A 38 9.56 11.90 22.70
N GLU A 39 10.40 12.90 22.92
CA GLU A 39 11.51 12.81 23.87
C GLU A 39 11.00 12.77 25.32
N PHE A 40 9.89 13.46 25.62
CA PHE A 40 9.34 13.54 26.98
C PHE A 40 8.78 12.21 27.53
N ASN A 41 8.43 11.25 26.67
CA ASN A 41 7.98 9.92 27.08
C ASN A 41 9.13 8.92 27.31
N SER A 42 10.40 9.34 27.14
CA SER A 42 11.57 8.47 27.33
C SER A 42 12.22 8.60 28.71
N ALA A 43 11.88 9.63 29.48
CA ALA A 43 12.56 9.94 30.75
C ALA A 43 12.01 9.21 31.99
N ASN A 44 10.81 8.61 31.91
CA ASN A 44 10.15 7.98 33.08
C ASN A 44 10.21 6.44 33.10
N HIS A 45 11.08 5.82 32.30
CA HIS A 45 11.25 4.36 32.27
C HIS A 45 12.67 3.89 32.61
N ASP A 46 13.41 4.67 33.42
CA ASP A 46 14.75 4.28 33.90
C ASP A 46 14.73 3.29 35.09
N GLU A 47 13.56 2.90 35.62
CA GLU A 47 13.44 1.86 36.65
C GLU A 47 12.58 0.66 36.22
N MET A 48 12.79 0.14 35.00
CA MET A 48 12.24 -1.17 34.63
C MET A 48 13.34 -2.19 34.43
N SER A 49 13.59 -2.90 35.54
CA SER A 49 14.03 -4.29 35.64
C SER A 49 15.10 -4.77 34.65
N ARG A 50 16.22 -5.24 35.21
CA ARG A 50 17.21 -6.11 34.57
C ARG A 50 16.61 -7.45 34.14
N VAL A 51 15.58 -7.44 33.30
CA VAL A 51 15.17 -8.61 32.53
C VAL A 51 16.21 -8.73 31.44
N SER A 52 17.08 -9.73 31.57
CA SER A 52 17.99 -10.17 30.53
C SER A 52 17.18 -10.49 29.27
N ILE A 53 17.08 -9.54 28.33
CA ILE A 53 16.58 -9.76 26.97
C ILE A 53 17.66 -10.53 26.21
N ASN A 54 17.86 -11.78 26.58
CA ASN A 54 18.70 -12.73 25.86
C ASN A 54 17.78 -13.62 25.01
N PHE A 55 17.76 -13.32 23.69
CA PHE A 55 17.10 -14.03 22.56
C PHE A 55 15.59 -13.74 22.34
N PRO A 56 15.05 -13.41 21.12
CA PRO A 56 15.45 -13.79 19.75
C PRO A 56 15.48 -12.61 18.72
N LEU A 57 15.74 -11.37 19.15
CA LEU A 57 15.76 -10.18 18.27
C LEU A 57 16.74 -10.31 17.08
N ASN A 58 17.86 -11.02 17.26
CA ASN A 58 18.85 -11.24 16.22
C ASN A 58 18.35 -12.13 15.07
N ILE A 59 17.46 -13.10 15.34
CA ILE A 59 16.99 -14.07 14.35
C ILE A 59 15.99 -13.43 13.40
N SER A 60 14.98 -12.73 13.93
CA SER A 60 13.98 -11.99 13.13
C SER A 60 14.66 -10.99 12.20
N LEU A 61 15.57 -10.18 12.74
CA LEU A 61 16.31 -9.19 11.97
C LEU A 61 17.15 -9.85 10.87
N TYR A 62 17.83 -10.95 11.18
CA TYR A 62 18.62 -11.70 10.21
C TYR A 62 17.77 -12.28 9.07
N HIS A 63 16.62 -12.90 9.38
CA HIS A 63 15.74 -13.44 8.35
C HIS A 63 15.14 -12.36 7.47
N ASN A 64 14.74 -11.23 8.08
CA ASN A 64 14.28 -10.07 7.37
C ASN A 64 15.38 -9.55 6.41
N LEU A 65 16.61 -9.30 6.88
CA LEU A 65 17.73 -8.87 6.04
C LEU A 65 18.07 -9.86 4.91
N ARG A 66 17.99 -11.16 5.17
CA ARG A 66 18.17 -12.18 4.12
C ARG A 66 17.06 -12.11 3.08
N TYR A 67 15.83 -11.91 3.50
CA TYR A 67 14.70 -11.70 2.60
C TYR A 67 14.91 -10.46 1.73
N HIS A 68 15.30 -9.32 2.33
CA HIS A 68 15.62 -8.09 1.61
C HIS A 68 16.66 -8.30 0.52
N LYS A 69 17.80 -8.91 0.89
CA LYS A 69 18.89 -9.19 -0.04
C LYS A 69 18.42 -10.09 -1.17
N TYR A 70 17.61 -11.10 -0.85
CA TYR A 70 17.07 -12.03 -1.84
C TYR A 70 16.09 -11.38 -2.79
N LEU A 71 15.13 -10.60 -2.27
CA LEU A 71 14.11 -9.90 -3.06
C LEU A 71 14.77 -8.86 -3.97
N PHE A 72 15.73 -8.08 -3.46
CA PHE A 72 16.46 -7.12 -4.27
C PHE A 72 17.25 -7.80 -5.39
N LYS A 73 18.02 -8.85 -5.08
CA LYS A 73 18.72 -9.66 -6.10
C LYS A 73 17.76 -10.29 -7.10
N SER A 74 16.55 -10.62 -6.65
CA SER A 74 15.50 -11.22 -7.45
C SER A 74 14.70 -10.24 -8.31
N SER A 75 14.84 -8.94 -8.07
CA SER A 75 14.10 -7.91 -8.79
C SER A 75 14.64 -7.73 -10.21
N THR A 76 13.72 -7.44 -11.13
CA THR A 76 14.03 -7.18 -12.52
C THR A 76 14.19 -5.66 -12.72
N PRO A 77 15.28 -5.21 -13.38
CA PRO A 77 15.46 -3.81 -13.70
C PRO A 77 14.27 -3.23 -14.49
N ARG A 78 13.86 -2.01 -14.16
CA ARG A 78 12.65 -1.37 -14.73
C ARG A 78 12.76 -1.16 -16.24
N ASP A 79 13.95 -0.88 -16.75
CA ASP A 79 14.25 -0.82 -18.18
C ASP A 79 13.89 -2.13 -18.91
N GLN A 80 14.06 -3.29 -18.28
CA GLN A 80 13.65 -4.58 -18.85
C GLN A 80 12.14 -4.82 -18.71
N ILE A 81 11.53 -4.37 -17.62
CA ILE A 81 10.08 -4.45 -17.41
C ILE A 81 9.36 -3.64 -18.50
N PHE A 82 9.81 -2.41 -18.74
CA PHE A 82 9.16 -1.45 -19.66
C PHE A 82 9.29 -1.78 -21.15
N LYS A 83 10.02 -2.84 -21.52
CA LYS A 83 10.11 -3.32 -22.91
C LYS A 83 8.87 -4.11 -23.36
N SER A 84 7.94 -4.39 -22.46
CA SER A 84 6.75 -5.19 -22.76
C SER A 84 5.56 -4.65 -21.99
N ASP A 85 4.37 -4.92 -22.50
CA ASP A 85 3.14 -4.63 -21.77
C ASP A 85 3.07 -5.50 -20.51
N PHE A 86 2.56 -4.91 -19.43
CA PHE A 86 2.54 -5.58 -18.14
C PHE A 86 1.36 -5.16 -17.25
N ILE A 87 0.96 -6.11 -16.41
CA ILE A 87 0.05 -5.88 -15.27
C ILE A 87 0.91 -5.87 -14.02
N ILE A 88 0.71 -4.88 -13.14
CA ILE A 88 1.39 -4.84 -11.85
C ILE A 88 0.48 -5.36 -10.75
N PHE A 89 0.92 -6.38 -10.02
CA PHE A 89 0.26 -6.88 -8.82
C PHE A 89 0.96 -6.38 -7.57
N PHE A 90 0.22 -5.66 -6.73
CA PHE A 90 0.70 -5.25 -5.41
C PHE A 90 0.32 -6.29 -4.37
N LEU A 91 1.36 -6.93 -3.81
CA LEU A 91 1.20 -7.88 -2.71
C LEU A 91 0.69 -7.15 -1.46
N HIS A 92 -0.21 -7.80 -0.74
CA HIS A 92 -0.71 -7.34 0.55
C HIS A 92 0.21 -7.76 1.68
N TYR A 93 0.32 -6.92 2.70
CA TYR A 93 0.92 -7.32 3.96
C TYR A 93 -0.03 -8.30 4.67
N GLN A 94 0.50 -9.33 5.32
CA GLN A 94 -0.32 -10.34 6.02
C GLN A 94 0.23 -10.62 7.41
N PRO A 95 -0.64 -10.83 8.42
CA PRO A 95 -2.11 -10.84 8.34
C PRO A 95 -2.71 -9.41 8.34
N GLU A 96 -3.71 -9.17 7.47
CA GLU A 96 -4.51 -7.92 7.41
C GLU A 96 -5.98 -8.25 7.13
N SER A 97 -6.92 -7.46 7.66
CA SER A 97 -8.37 -7.63 7.45
C SER A 97 -8.76 -7.62 5.96
N THR A 98 -8.11 -6.72 5.23
CA THR A 98 -8.19 -6.55 3.77
C THR A 98 -7.85 -7.83 3.00
N THR A 99 -7.05 -8.73 3.59
CA THR A 99 -6.82 -10.06 3.01
C THR A 99 -7.65 -11.15 3.67
N LEU A 100 -7.84 -11.09 4.98
CA LEU A 100 -8.54 -12.07 5.79
C LEU A 100 -9.47 -11.33 6.76
N PRO A 101 -10.79 -11.31 6.55
CA PRO A 101 -11.57 -12.23 5.71
C PRO A 101 -11.84 -11.77 4.27
N ASP A 102 -11.60 -10.49 3.94
CA ASP A 102 -12.16 -9.87 2.72
C ASP A 102 -11.63 -10.49 1.41
N GLY A 103 -10.46 -11.13 1.45
CA GLY A 103 -9.91 -11.85 0.30
C GLY A 103 -10.66 -13.14 -0.07
N GLY A 104 -11.45 -13.71 0.84
CA GLY A 104 -12.16 -14.99 0.62
C GLY A 104 -11.19 -16.10 0.18
N VAL A 105 -11.44 -16.71 -0.99
CA VAL A 105 -10.54 -17.74 -1.58
C VAL A 105 -9.14 -17.18 -1.91
N PHE A 106 -9.01 -15.86 -2.07
CA PHE A 106 -7.76 -15.16 -2.39
C PHE A 106 -6.98 -14.70 -1.17
N VAL A 107 -7.36 -15.10 0.06
CA VAL A 107 -6.50 -14.98 1.26
C VAL A 107 -5.09 -15.50 0.94
N SER A 108 -5.02 -16.62 0.21
CA SER A 108 -3.80 -17.02 -0.48
C SER A 108 -3.60 -16.15 -1.72
N GLN A 109 -2.73 -15.14 -1.61
CA GLN A 109 -2.39 -14.25 -2.72
C GLN A 109 -1.81 -15.00 -3.93
N PHE A 110 -1.30 -16.23 -3.72
CA PHE A 110 -0.85 -17.12 -4.78
C PHE A 110 -1.98 -17.47 -5.76
N GLU A 111 -3.22 -17.59 -5.30
CA GLU A 111 -4.35 -17.94 -6.18
C GLU A 111 -4.67 -16.79 -7.14
N ALA A 112 -4.63 -15.54 -6.65
CA ALA A 112 -4.76 -14.36 -7.49
C ALA A 112 -3.62 -14.28 -8.51
N LEU A 113 -2.37 -14.54 -8.07
CA LEU A 113 -1.21 -14.54 -8.95
C LEU A 113 -1.28 -15.62 -10.04
N LYS A 114 -1.79 -16.83 -9.75
CA LYS A 114 -2.00 -17.88 -10.76
C LYS A 114 -3.01 -17.45 -11.82
N VAL A 115 -4.13 -16.88 -11.41
CA VAL A 115 -5.15 -16.35 -12.33
C VAL A 115 -4.56 -15.25 -13.21
N LEU A 116 -3.82 -14.31 -12.61
CA LEU A 116 -3.17 -13.23 -13.34
C LEU A 116 -2.07 -13.73 -14.28
N SER A 117 -1.29 -14.74 -13.87
CA SER A 117 -0.25 -15.33 -14.73
C SER A 117 -0.87 -15.91 -16.00
N LYS A 118 -1.97 -16.66 -15.86
CA LYS A 118 -2.72 -17.21 -16.99
C LYS A 118 -3.30 -16.10 -17.89
N LEU A 119 -3.83 -15.03 -17.28
CA LEU A 119 -4.32 -13.86 -18.03
C LEU A 119 -3.19 -13.20 -18.83
N CYS A 120 -2.06 -12.94 -18.18
CA CYS A 120 -0.88 -12.34 -18.81
C CYS A 120 -0.34 -13.21 -19.95
N GLU A 121 -0.26 -14.53 -19.77
CA GLU A 121 0.12 -15.47 -20.84
C GLU A 121 -0.80 -15.39 -22.05
N SER A 122 -2.13 -15.32 -21.83
CA SER A 122 -3.12 -15.23 -22.92
C SER A 122 -3.03 -13.94 -23.75
N LEU A 123 -2.42 -12.89 -23.18
CA LEU A 123 -2.28 -11.57 -23.81
C LEU A 123 -0.83 -11.20 -24.14
N ASN A 124 0.12 -12.13 -23.93
CA ASN A 124 1.56 -11.89 -24.07
C ASN A 124 2.08 -10.70 -23.21
N PHE A 125 1.54 -10.56 -22.00
CA PHE A 125 1.95 -9.55 -21.03
C PHE A 125 2.92 -10.14 -19.99
N LYS A 126 3.69 -9.27 -19.33
CA LYS A 126 4.41 -9.61 -18.10
C LYS A 126 3.50 -9.44 -16.88
N LEU A 127 3.66 -10.32 -15.90
CA LEU A 127 3.10 -10.13 -14.56
C LEU A 127 4.20 -9.56 -13.67
N VAL A 128 4.10 -8.29 -13.33
CA VAL A 128 5.06 -7.63 -12.43
C VAL A 128 4.52 -7.69 -11.03
N VAL A 129 5.25 -8.30 -10.12
CA VAL A 129 4.87 -8.43 -8.71
C VAL A 129 5.69 -7.46 -7.88
N ARG A 130 5.01 -6.67 -7.05
CA ARG A 130 5.65 -5.71 -6.16
C ARG A 130 5.29 -6.02 -4.71
N ASP A 131 6.32 -6.11 -3.88
CA ASP A 131 6.14 -6.35 -2.46
C ASP A 131 5.65 -5.11 -1.72
N HIS A 132 4.89 -5.30 -0.65
CA HIS A 132 4.42 -4.27 0.25
C HIS A 132 5.58 -3.75 1.11
N PRO A 133 5.88 -2.43 1.13
CA PRO A 133 7.00 -1.89 1.90
C PRO A 133 6.98 -2.27 3.39
N ALA A 134 5.78 -2.47 3.98
CA ALA A 134 5.65 -2.86 5.37
C ALA A 134 6.15 -4.28 5.69
N THR A 135 6.04 -5.27 4.79
CA THR A 135 6.66 -6.62 5.01
C THR A 135 8.18 -6.53 5.16
N VAL A 136 8.72 -5.42 4.64
CA VAL A 136 10.12 -5.11 4.45
C VAL A 136 10.59 -4.05 5.44
N ARG A 137 9.82 -3.76 6.51
CA ARG A 137 10.20 -2.83 7.57
C ARG A 137 11.04 -3.54 8.64
N PHE A 138 12.06 -2.87 9.16
CA PHE A 138 12.90 -3.37 10.25
C PHE A 138 12.04 -3.79 11.44
N PHE A 139 12.39 -4.94 12.06
CA PHE A 139 11.68 -5.56 13.18
C PHE A 139 10.28 -6.09 12.88
N ASN A 140 9.85 -6.13 11.62
CA ASN A 140 8.61 -6.79 11.28
C ASN A 140 8.73 -8.30 11.50
N LYS A 141 7.85 -8.89 12.32
CA LYS A 141 7.79 -10.34 12.58
C LYS A 141 7.14 -11.15 11.46
N ASN A 142 6.44 -10.48 10.54
CA ASN A 142 5.76 -11.06 9.39
C ASN A 142 6.60 -10.92 8.12
N TRP A 143 7.91 -11.18 8.23
CA TRP A 143 8.79 -11.22 7.08
C TRP A 143 8.43 -12.42 6.19
N ARG A 144 8.60 -12.26 4.88
CA ARG A 144 8.41 -13.40 3.96
C ARG A 144 9.71 -14.18 3.82
N SER A 145 9.59 -15.44 3.42
CA SER A 145 10.74 -16.31 3.19
C SER A 145 11.23 -16.19 1.74
N LYS A 146 12.49 -16.59 1.48
CA LYS A 146 12.97 -16.75 0.09
C LYS A 146 12.07 -17.67 -0.73
N TYR A 147 11.54 -18.71 -0.09
CA TYR A 147 10.63 -19.69 -0.70
C TYR A 147 9.35 -19.03 -1.19
N PHE A 148 8.86 -17.98 -0.53
CA PHE A 148 7.73 -17.20 -1.01
C PHE A 148 8.01 -16.56 -2.38
N VAL A 149 9.17 -15.92 -2.53
CA VAL A 149 9.60 -15.29 -3.79
C VAL A 149 9.80 -16.36 -4.87
N ASP A 150 10.46 -17.46 -4.53
CA ASP A 150 10.69 -18.58 -5.46
C ASP A 150 9.37 -19.17 -5.94
N LYS A 151 8.43 -19.39 -5.03
CA LYS A 151 7.10 -19.90 -5.34
C LYS A 151 6.35 -18.97 -6.29
N ILE A 152 6.45 -17.65 -6.11
CA ILE A 152 5.84 -16.67 -7.04
C ILE A 152 6.50 -16.72 -8.42
N LYS A 153 7.83 -16.72 -8.49
CA LYS A 153 8.56 -16.80 -9.77
C LYS A 153 8.23 -18.08 -10.53
N ASN A 154 8.01 -19.17 -9.82
CA ASN A 154 7.66 -20.47 -10.40
C ASN A 154 6.19 -20.57 -10.85
N ILE A 155 5.34 -19.56 -10.63
CA ILE A 155 3.97 -19.55 -11.13
C ILE A 155 3.94 -19.52 -12.67
N GLY A 156 4.87 -18.79 -13.29
CA GLY A 156 4.91 -18.65 -14.73
C GLY A 156 6.16 -17.93 -15.23
N LYS A 157 6.55 -18.20 -16.47
CA LYS A 157 7.77 -17.67 -17.11
C LYS A 157 7.78 -16.13 -17.25
N ASN A 158 6.60 -15.51 -17.26
CA ASN A 158 6.43 -14.07 -17.44
C ASN A 158 6.30 -13.31 -16.11
N VAL A 159 6.48 -13.99 -14.97
CA VAL A 159 6.38 -13.40 -13.64
C VAL A 159 7.73 -12.82 -13.22
N VAL A 160 7.75 -11.51 -12.95
CA VAL A 160 8.95 -10.76 -12.56
C VAL A 160 8.67 -9.91 -11.32
N PHE A 161 9.71 -9.54 -10.58
CA PHE A 161 9.57 -8.68 -9.40
C PHE A 161 10.04 -7.25 -9.69
N ASP A 162 9.28 -6.23 -9.24
CA ASP A 162 9.77 -4.85 -9.19
C ASP A 162 10.51 -4.57 -7.87
N ASP A 163 11.41 -3.58 -7.89
CA ASP A 163 12.11 -3.13 -6.70
C ASP A 163 11.21 -2.23 -5.84
N TYR A 164 10.73 -2.79 -4.72
CA TYR A 164 9.83 -2.12 -3.76
C TYR A 164 10.36 -0.77 -3.22
N ARG A 165 11.66 -0.49 -3.34
CA ARG A 165 12.27 0.76 -2.85
C ARG A 165 12.08 1.93 -3.81
N LYS A 166 11.81 1.64 -5.08
CA LYS A 166 11.59 2.67 -6.11
C LYS A 166 10.18 3.25 -6.00
N SER A 167 9.98 4.49 -6.45
CA SER A 167 8.66 5.14 -6.43
C SER A 167 7.62 4.40 -7.30
N ASN A 168 6.36 4.37 -6.86
CA ASN A 168 5.24 3.79 -7.61
C ASN A 168 4.90 4.61 -8.88
N VAL A 169 5.28 5.90 -8.92
CA VAL A 169 4.86 6.84 -9.98
C VAL A 169 5.23 6.35 -11.38
N GLU A 170 6.48 5.91 -11.59
CA GLU A 170 6.94 5.50 -12.92
C GLU A 170 6.30 4.20 -13.40
N ILE A 171 6.11 3.25 -12.48
CA ILE A 171 5.60 1.93 -12.84
C ILE A 171 4.11 1.99 -13.14
N LEU A 172 3.36 2.78 -12.38
CA LEU A 172 1.94 3.04 -12.64
C LEU A 172 1.74 3.74 -13.98
N LYS A 173 2.57 4.72 -14.34
CA LYS A 173 2.48 5.42 -15.64
C LYS A 173 2.62 4.51 -16.86
N LYS A 174 3.28 3.36 -16.73
CA LYS A 174 3.59 2.46 -17.85
C LYS A 174 2.82 1.14 -17.82
N CYS A 175 2.20 0.79 -16.70
CA CYS A 175 1.43 -0.45 -16.60
C CYS A 175 0.14 -0.35 -17.43
N LYS A 176 -0.33 -1.50 -17.92
CA LYS A 176 -1.64 -1.59 -18.60
C LYS A 176 -2.78 -1.72 -17.62
N ALA A 177 -2.51 -2.29 -16.45
CA ALA A 177 -3.47 -2.40 -15.38
C ALA A 177 -2.77 -2.56 -14.03
N VAL A 178 -3.45 -2.11 -12.98
CA VAL A 178 -3.09 -2.41 -11.59
C VAL A 178 -3.92 -3.61 -11.14
N ALA A 179 -3.31 -4.55 -10.44
CA ALA A 179 -4.00 -5.68 -9.86
C ALA A 179 -3.71 -5.78 -8.36
N THR A 180 -4.74 -6.11 -7.59
CA THR A 180 -4.62 -6.34 -6.15
C THR A 180 -5.83 -7.14 -5.67
N ILE A 181 -5.83 -7.63 -4.43
CA ILE A 181 -7.03 -8.22 -3.83
C ILE A 181 -8.01 -7.07 -3.47
N THR A 182 -7.84 -6.45 -2.31
CA THR A 182 -8.68 -5.33 -1.82
C THR A 182 -7.88 -4.06 -1.53
N GLY A 183 -6.65 -3.96 -2.04
CA GLY A 183 -5.67 -2.98 -1.58
C GLY A 183 -6.06 -1.54 -1.94
N THR A 184 -5.56 -0.58 -1.17
CA THR A 184 -5.78 0.86 -1.43
C THR A 184 -5.26 1.32 -2.78
N VAL A 185 -4.33 0.57 -3.39
CA VAL A 185 -3.81 0.82 -4.73
C VAL A 185 -4.91 0.83 -5.82
N ILE A 186 -6.10 0.27 -5.54
CA ILE A 186 -7.27 0.43 -6.41
C ILE A 186 -7.54 1.92 -6.66
N ASN A 187 -7.51 2.74 -5.61
CA ASN A 187 -7.69 4.20 -5.71
C ASN A 187 -6.60 4.84 -6.55
N GLU A 188 -5.34 4.47 -6.28
CA GLU A 188 -4.20 5.00 -7.00
C GLU A 188 -4.32 4.72 -8.51
N GLY A 189 -4.69 3.49 -8.89
CA GLY A 189 -4.89 3.12 -10.29
C GLY A 189 -6.00 3.94 -10.97
N LEU A 190 -7.18 3.96 -10.36
CA LEU A 190 -8.38 4.60 -10.93
C LEU A 190 -8.23 6.11 -11.07
N VAL A 191 -7.68 6.78 -10.05
CA VAL A 191 -7.40 8.23 -10.10
C VAL A 191 -6.35 8.57 -11.17
N ASN A 192 -5.42 7.65 -11.45
CA ASN A 192 -4.45 7.80 -12.54
C ASN A 192 -5.01 7.37 -13.91
N GLY A 193 -6.29 7.00 -13.99
CA GLY A 193 -6.94 6.55 -15.23
C GLY A 193 -6.39 5.23 -15.75
N ILE A 194 -5.99 4.33 -14.85
CA ILE A 194 -5.49 3.00 -15.15
C ILE A 194 -6.57 2.00 -14.73
N PRO A 195 -6.94 1.04 -15.59
CA PRO A 195 -7.92 0.02 -15.21
C PRO A 195 -7.34 -0.88 -14.10
N VAL A 196 -8.24 -1.39 -13.26
CA VAL A 196 -7.85 -2.16 -12.06
C VAL A 196 -8.50 -3.54 -12.10
N ILE A 197 -7.71 -4.58 -11.78
CA ILE A 197 -8.17 -5.94 -11.59
C ILE A 197 -8.23 -6.24 -10.09
N THR A 198 -9.39 -6.66 -9.61
CA THR A 198 -9.62 -6.93 -8.18
C THR A 198 -10.04 -8.37 -7.92
N PHE A 199 -9.76 -8.84 -6.70
CA PHE A 199 -10.14 -10.15 -6.20
C PHE A 199 -10.78 -10.02 -4.82
N GLY A 200 -11.67 -10.95 -4.47
CA GLY A 200 -12.38 -10.89 -3.18
C GLY A 200 -13.37 -9.74 -3.07
N ASP A 201 -13.67 -9.32 -1.84
CA ASP A 201 -14.59 -8.25 -1.50
C ASP A 201 -13.86 -6.93 -1.30
N HIS A 202 -13.79 -6.11 -2.34
CA HIS A 202 -13.03 -4.86 -2.34
C HIS A 202 -13.94 -3.64 -2.06
N PRO A 203 -13.38 -2.51 -1.59
CA PRO A 203 -14.17 -1.32 -1.20
C PRO A 203 -15.04 -0.68 -2.30
N PHE A 204 -14.89 -1.13 -3.54
CA PHE A 204 -15.60 -0.65 -4.73
C PHE A 204 -16.63 -1.64 -5.25
N HIS A 205 -17.07 -2.61 -4.45
CA HIS A 205 -18.01 -3.64 -4.88
C HIS A 205 -19.34 -3.09 -5.45
N GLY A 206 -19.77 -1.91 -4.99
CA GLY A 206 -20.96 -1.22 -5.51
C GLY A 206 -20.77 -0.53 -6.87
N TRP A 207 -19.54 -0.41 -7.36
CA TRP A 207 -19.24 0.27 -8.62
C TRP A 207 -19.46 -0.67 -9.82
N ARG A 208 -20.38 -0.28 -10.70
CA ARG A 208 -20.67 -0.96 -11.99
C ARG A 208 -19.81 -0.48 -13.16
N GLY A 209 -18.59 -0.05 -12.86
CA GLY A 209 -17.67 0.56 -13.78
C GLY A 209 -17.03 -0.44 -14.73
N LYS A 210 -16.65 0.00 -15.93
CA LYS A 210 -15.83 -0.85 -16.82
C LYS A 210 -14.35 -0.78 -16.47
N SER A 211 -13.94 0.23 -15.70
CA SER A 211 -12.57 0.42 -15.26
C SER A 211 -12.11 -0.56 -14.17
N ILE A 212 -13.06 -1.16 -13.44
CA ILE A 212 -12.80 -2.19 -12.43
C ILE A 212 -13.23 -3.56 -12.98
N VAL A 213 -12.26 -4.46 -13.05
CA VAL A 213 -12.46 -5.85 -13.50
C VAL A 213 -12.31 -6.78 -12.31
N GLN A 214 -13.44 -7.23 -11.76
CA GLN A 214 -13.44 -8.14 -10.63
C GLN A 214 -13.46 -9.60 -11.10
N PHE A 215 -12.55 -10.43 -10.58
CA PHE A 215 -12.60 -11.87 -10.81
C PHE A 215 -13.70 -12.53 -9.97
N LYS A 216 -14.70 -13.11 -10.65
CA LYS A 216 -15.85 -13.81 -10.04
C LYS A 216 -15.90 -15.30 -10.39
N GLY A 217 -14.74 -15.96 -10.43
CA GLY A 217 -14.63 -17.41 -10.65
C GLY A 217 -14.62 -17.87 -12.12
N SER A 218 -14.95 -17.01 -13.09
CA SER A 218 -14.90 -17.36 -14.52
C SER A 218 -13.75 -16.65 -15.23
N PHE A 219 -12.83 -17.43 -15.77
CA PHE A 219 -11.64 -16.92 -16.48
C PHE A 219 -12.00 -16.27 -17.83
N ASP A 220 -12.96 -16.81 -18.57
CA ASP A 220 -13.38 -16.23 -19.86
C ASP A 220 -14.05 -14.87 -19.67
N ARG A 221 -14.85 -14.72 -18.60
CA ARG A 221 -15.40 -13.42 -18.21
C ARG A 221 -14.30 -12.43 -17.83
N LEU A 222 -13.29 -12.87 -17.07
CA LEU A 222 -12.14 -12.04 -16.72
C LEU A 222 -11.44 -11.51 -17.97
N ILE A 223 -11.09 -12.38 -18.93
CA ILE A 223 -10.45 -11.96 -20.18
C ILE A 223 -11.33 -10.98 -20.95
N SER A 224 -12.62 -11.29 -21.08
CA SER A 224 -13.54 -10.46 -21.87
C SER A 224 -13.70 -9.06 -21.26
N SER A 225 -13.94 -8.99 -19.96
CA SER A 225 -14.03 -7.72 -19.21
C SER A 225 -12.70 -6.96 -19.25
N PHE A 226 -11.57 -7.66 -19.15
CA PHE A 226 -10.26 -7.02 -19.21
C PHE A 226 -9.96 -6.43 -20.59
N LYS A 227 -10.31 -7.14 -21.67
CA LYS A 227 -10.19 -6.61 -23.04
C LYS A 227 -11.02 -5.33 -23.23
N ILE A 228 -12.21 -5.26 -22.64
CA ILE A 228 -13.03 -4.04 -22.64
C ILE A 228 -12.32 -2.93 -21.85
N ALA A 229 -11.79 -3.23 -20.66
CA ALA A 229 -11.10 -2.26 -19.82
C ALA A 229 -9.84 -1.68 -20.50
N LEU A 230 -9.11 -2.50 -21.27
CA LEU A 230 -7.94 -2.07 -22.04
C LEU A 230 -8.25 -1.07 -23.17
N GLN A 231 -9.50 -1.03 -23.64
CA GLN A 231 -9.93 -0.11 -24.70
C GLN A 231 -10.37 1.25 -24.16
N LEU A 232 -10.57 1.38 -22.84
CA LEU A 232 -11.00 2.62 -22.21
C LEU A 232 -9.92 3.68 -22.30
N LYS A 233 -10.33 4.92 -22.60
CA LYS A 233 -9.42 6.07 -22.53
C LYS A 233 -9.19 6.46 -21.09
N LYS A 234 -7.99 6.97 -20.81
CA LYS A 234 -7.62 7.48 -19.48
C LYS A 234 -8.64 8.46 -18.91
N ASP A 235 -9.12 9.40 -19.73
CA ASP A 235 -10.08 10.42 -19.31
C ASP A 235 -11.46 9.84 -18.98
N GLU A 236 -11.86 8.75 -19.65
CA GLU A 236 -13.11 8.04 -19.36
C GLU A 236 -13.02 7.34 -18.00
N ILE A 237 -11.90 6.69 -17.71
CA ILE A 237 -11.67 6.05 -16.40
C ILE A 237 -11.67 7.10 -15.30
N ILE A 238 -10.98 8.22 -15.49
CA ILE A 238 -10.97 9.32 -14.51
C ILE A 238 -12.37 9.89 -14.29
N LYS A 239 -13.15 10.08 -15.37
CA LYS A 239 -14.53 10.55 -15.28
C LYS A 239 -15.42 9.57 -14.53
N GLU A 240 -15.31 8.28 -14.85
CA GLU A 240 -16.05 7.21 -14.16
C GLU A 240 -15.71 7.19 -12.66
N THR A 241 -14.42 7.36 -12.33
CA THR A 241 -13.92 7.44 -10.96
C THR A 241 -14.48 8.62 -10.20
N LYS A 242 -14.41 9.82 -10.80
CA LYS A 242 -14.96 11.03 -10.19
C LYS A 242 -16.46 10.91 -9.92
N ASN A 243 -17.21 10.36 -10.87
CA ASN A 243 -18.65 10.15 -10.72
C ASN A 243 -18.96 9.20 -9.55
N TYR A 244 -18.25 8.07 -9.45
CA TYR A 244 -18.45 7.14 -8.35
C TYR A 244 -18.09 7.77 -7.00
N LEU A 245 -16.95 8.45 -6.90
CA LEU A 245 -16.52 9.07 -5.65
C LEU A 245 -17.43 10.23 -5.21
N SER A 246 -17.91 11.06 -6.14
CA SER A 246 -18.92 12.09 -5.85
C SER A 246 -20.22 11.46 -5.38
N PHE A 247 -20.72 10.42 -6.06
CA PHE A 247 -21.91 9.69 -5.63
C PHE A 247 -21.76 9.08 -4.23
N ALA A 248 -20.65 8.36 -4.00
CA ALA A 248 -20.36 7.71 -2.73
C ALA A 248 -20.26 8.75 -1.61
N SER A 249 -19.61 9.89 -1.86
CA SER A 249 -19.56 10.99 -0.90
C SER A 249 -20.94 11.55 -0.58
N LYS A 250 -21.71 11.90 -1.61
CA LYS A 250 -23.03 12.52 -1.46
C LYS A 250 -23.98 11.60 -0.69
N LYS A 251 -23.90 10.29 -0.93
CA LYS A 251 -24.77 9.30 -0.26
C LYS A 251 -24.27 8.87 1.12
N SER A 252 -22.96 8.85 1.36
CA SER A 252 -22.40 8.38 2.64
C SER A 252 -22.26 9.49 3.68
N PHE A 253 -21.80 10.67 3.25
CA PHE A 253 -21.47 11.78 4.14
C PHE A 253 -22.37 12.99 3.94
N GLY A 254 -23.34 12.93 3.00
CA GLY A 254 -24.30 13.99 2.70
C GLY A 254 -23.73 15.20 1.94
N GLY A 255 -22.42 15.26 1.71
CA GLY A 255 -21.75 16.41 1.07
C GLY A 255 -21.03 16.04 -0.22
N ASP A 256 -20.88 17.01 -1.12
CA ASP A 256 -20.10 16.84 -2.35
C ASP A 256 -18.59 16.98 -2.05
N PHE A 257 -17.90 15.85 -1.90
CA PHE A 257 -16.44 15.76 -1.63
C PHE A 257 -15.57 16.47 -2.67
N LEU A 258 -16.13 16.76 -3.85
CA LEU A 258 -15.45 17.42 -4.96
C LEU A 258 -15.87 18.89 -5.16
N GLY A 259 -16.65 19.47 -4.25
CA GLY A 259 -16.92 20.92 -4.23
C GLY A 259 -18.00 21.41 -5.19
N ILE A 260 -19.06 20.61 -5.43
CA ILE A 260 -20.28 21.10 -6.06
C ILE A 260 -21.28 21.44 -4.94
N GLU A 261 -21.41 22.74 -4.69
CA GLU A 261 -22.31 23.43 -3.76
C GLU A 261 -22.35 23.03 -2.27
N LYS A 262 -22.15 24.07 -1.46
CA LYS A 262 -22.32 24.09 -0.01
C LYS A 262 -23.81 23.99 0.30
N ASP A 263 -24.20 22.93 1.00
CA ASP A 263 -25.20 23.06 2.05
C ASP A 263 -24.54 22.90 3.42
N SER A 264 -24.68 23.95 4.21
CA SER A 264 -23.85 24.40 5.33
C SER A 264 -24.05 23.63 6.64
N GLN A 265 -24.55 22.40 6.61
CA GLN A 265 -24.83 21.62 7.83
C GLN A 265 -23.84 20.49 8.11
N ILE A 266 -23.13 19.98 7.11
CA ILE A 266 -22.28 18.77 7.26
C ILE A 266 -20.87 19.10 7.74
N SER A 267 -20.37 20.30 7.42
CA SER A 267 -19.14 20.85 8.01
C SER A 267 -19.25 20.99 9.54
N ILE A 268 -20.47 21.20 10.06
CA ILE A 268 -20.75 21.30 11.50
C ILE A 268 -20.64 19.93 12.18
N LEU A 269 -21.03 18.83 11.52
CA LEU A 269 -20.95 17.47 12.07
C LEU A 269 -19.50 16.98 12.26
N TRP A 270 -18.60 17.33 11.34
CA TRP A 270 -17.17 17.03 11.49
C TRP A 270 -16.50 17.86 12.59
N PHE A 271 -16.91 19.12 12.73
CA PHE A 271 -16.45 19.99 13.84
C PHE A 271 -16.97 19.49 15.19
N ASN A 272 -18.20 18.98 15.24
CA ASN A 272 -18.82 18.43 16.45
C ASN A 272 -18.18 17.12 16.91
N ARG A 273 -17.62 16.29 16.01
CA ARG A 273 -16.83 15.10 16.42
C ARG A 273 -15.52 15.46 17.10
N HIS A 274 -14.84 16.53 16.65
CA HIS A 274 -13.66 17.06 17.33
C HIS A 274 -14.00 17.68 18.69
N LYS A 275 -15.15 18.36 18.78
CA LYS A 275 -15.65 18.92 20.03
C LYS A 275 -16.03 17.83 21.03
N ALA A 276 -16.81 16.82 20.62
CA ALA A 276 -17.17 15.68 21.47
C ALA A 276 -15.96 14.89 21.97
N PHE A 277 -14.92 14.73 21.14
CA PHE A 277 -13.68 14.09 21.56
C PHE A 277 -12.86 14.96 22.53
N LYS A 278 -12.82 16.29 22.32
CA LYS A 278 -12.22 17.24 23.27
C LYS A 278 -12.97 17.29 24.60
N ASP A 279 -14.30 17.31 24.56
CA ASP A 279 -15.15 17.35 25.74
C ASP A 279 -15.01 16.05 26.55
N TYR A 280 -14.84 14.91 25.88
CA TYR A 280 -14.54 13.62 26.50
C TYR A 280 -13.14 13.58 27.15
N ILE A 281 -12.11 14.10 26.48
CA ILE A 281 -10.76 14.21 27.06
C ILE A 281 -10.80 15.15 28.28
N ASN A 282 -11.46 16.29 28.17
CA ASN A 282 -11.61 17.25 29.27
C ASN A 282 -12.46 16.71 30.43
N SER A 283 -13.42 15.81 30.19
CA SER A 283 -14.18 15.17 31.28
C SER A 283 -13.34 14.15 32.05
N ILE A 284 -12.37 13.52 31.38
CA ILE A 284 -11.42 12.60 32.03
C ILE A 284 -10.38 13.38 32.85
N ASP A 285 -9.94 14.54 32.36
CA ASP A 285 -8.95 15.37 33.04
C ASP A 285 -9.52 16.16 34.25
N ASN A 286 -10.85 16.29 34.38
CA ASN A 286 -11.52 16.99 35.48
C ASN A 286 -12.04 16.06 36.60
N GLU A 287 -11.77 14.75 36.53
CA GLU A 287 -12.12 13.77 37.58
C GLU A 287 -10.93 13.37 38.48
N ASN A 288 -9.83 14.15 38.49
CA ASN A 288 -8.75 14.05 39.49
C ASN A 288 -8.57 15.35 40.27
#